data_AF-A0AAP8LEB8-F1
#
_entry.id   AF-A0AAP8LEB8-F1
#
_cell.length_a   1.000
_cell.length_b   1.000
_cell.length_c   1.000
_cell.angle_alpha   90.00
_cell.angle_beta   90.00
_cell.angle_gamma   90.00
#
_symmetry.space_group_name_H-M   'P 1'
#
loop_
_entity.id
_entity.type
_entity.pdbx_description
1 polymer ?
#
loop_
_entity_poly.entity_id
_entity_poly.type
_entity_poly.pdbx_seq_one_letter_code
_entity_poly.pdbx_strand_id
1 'polypeptide(L)' 'MAQLEYDGCLYQEDVVDYLVKLDNEQFLKENADGNLVLSTPVITQFRKVSGDKVVWVKPERYWRYRVNEDEPGREARG' A
#
# COMPACT_ATOMS: atom_id res chain seq x y z
N MET A 1 -8.05 -6.53 -0.96
CA MET A 1 -9.13 -5.88 -0.20
C MET A 1 -9.38 -6.66 1.08
N ALA A 2 -9.55 -7.99 1.01
CA ALA A 2 -9.77 -8.86 2.17
C ALA A 2 -8.88 -8.60 3.40
N GLN A 3 -7.55 -8.45 3.24
CA GLN A 3 -6.66 -8.20 4.39
C GLN A 3 -6.89 -6.81 5.02
N LEU A 4 -7.06 -5.77 4.21
CA LEU A 4 -7.37 -4.42 4.69
C LEU A 4 -8.74 -4.37 5.39
N GLU A 5 -9.71 -5.13 4.89
CA GLU A 5 -11.04 -5.27 5.49
C GLU A 5 -11.01 -6.01 6.84
N TYR A 6 -10.06 -6.94 7.02
CA TYR A 6 -9.94 -7.77 8.22
C TYR A 6 -9.09 -7.10 9.31
N ASP A 7 -7.89 -6.61 8.97
CA ASP A 7 -6.95 -6.02 9.93
C ASP A 7 -7.11 -4.50 10.09
N GLY A 8 -7.84 -3.84 9.17
CA GLY A 8 -7.95 -2.38 9.15
C GLY A 8 -6.70 -1.65 8.60
N CYS A 9 -5.59 -2.38 8.42
CA CYS A 9 -4.37 -1.91 7.79
C CYS A 9 -3.80 -2.95 6.80
N LEU A 10 -2.93 -2.51 5.90
CA LEU A 10 -2.21 -3.33 4.95
C LEU A 10 -0.79 -2.81 4.79
N TYR A 11 0.20 -3.52 5.32
CA TYR A 11 1.59 -3.12 5.17
C TYR A 11 2.10 -3.44 3.76
N GLN A 12 2.92 -2.55 3.22
CA GLN A 12 3.52 -2.80 1.91
C GLN A 12 4.44 -4.02 1.93
N GLU A 13 5.13 -4.27 3.04
CA GLU A 13 6.00 -5.44 3.21
C GLU A 13 5.21 -6.74 3.07
N ASP A 14 4.04 -6.86 3.70
CA ASP A 14 3.18 -8.05 3.58
C ASP A 14 2.76 -8.31 2.13
N VAL A 15 2.45 -7.24 1.37
CA VAL A 15 2.09 -7.38 -0.05
C VAL A 15 3.30 -7.80 -0.89
N VAL A 16 4.48 -7.28 -0.58
CA VAL A 16 5.73 -7.66 -1.26
C VAL A 16 6.04 -9.13 -0.99
N ASP A 17 6.03 -9.56 0.28
CA ASP A 17 6.26 -10.95 0.69
C ASP A 17 5.25 -11.90 0.03
N TYR A 18 3.97 -11.53 0.01
CA TYR A 18 2.92 -12.30 -0.67
C TYR A 18 3.19 -12.45 -2.18
N LEU A 19 3.63 -11.38 -2.86
CA LEU A 19 3.94 -11.44 -4.29
C LEU A 19 5.17 -12.29 -4.59
N VAL A 20 6.21 -12.20 -3.75
CA VAL A 20 7.41 -13.04 -3.87
C VAL A 20 7.07 -14.52 -3.64
N LYS A 21 6.24 -14.84 -2.64
CA LYS A 21 5.80 -16.21 -2.38
C LYS A 21 5.00 -16.83 -3.53
N LEU A 22 4.44 -16.01 -4.41
CA LEU A 22 3.65 -16.43 -5.56
C LEU A 22 4.40 -16.30 -6.90
N ASP A 23 5.70 -16.05 -6.88
CA ASP A 23 6.53 -15.89 -8.09
C ASP A 23 5.99 -14.76 -9.02
N ASN A 24 5.50 -13.68 -8.40
CA ASN A 24 4.82 -12.56 -9.07
C ASN A 24 5.63 -11.26 -8.99
N GLU A 25 6.96 -11.36 -8.97
CA GLU A 25 7.85 -10.20 -8.88
C GLU A 25 7.74 -9.23 -10.05
N GLN A 26 7.06 -9.57 -11.16
CA GLN A 26 6.77 -8.59 -12.24
C GLN A 26 5.94 -7.40 -11.75
N PHE A 27 5.27 -7.52 -10.60
CA PHE A 27 4.51 -6.44 -9.96
C PHE A 27 5.36 -5.61 -8.99
N LEU A 28 6.61 -5.97 -8.78
CA LEU A 28 7.57 -5.31 -7.90
C LEU A 28 8.58 -4.48 -8.69
N LYS A 29 9.30 -3.63 -7.99
CA LYS A 29 10.49 -2.92 -8.47
C LYS A 29 11.47 -2.75 -7.31
N GLU A 30 12.75 -2.64 -7.63
CA GLU A 30 13.74 -2.19 -6.67
C GLU A 30 13.68 -0.66 -6.53
N ASN A 31 13.79 -0.15 -5.30
CA ASN A 31 13.93 1.29 -5.04
C ASN A 31 15.42 1.69 -4.96
N ALA A 32 15.70 2.99 -4.79
CA ALA A 32 17.08 3.49 -4.71
C ALA A 32 17.91 2.95 -3.52
N ASP A 33 17.25 2.30 -2.55
CA ASP A 33 17.87 1.70 -1.36
C ASP A 33 18.12 0.19 -1.54
N GLY A 34 17.78 -0.38 -2.70
CA GLY A 34 17.92 -1.82 -2.96
C GLY A 34 16.77 -2.68 -2.42
N ASN A 35 15.68 -2.07 -1.93
CA ASN A 35 14.54 -2.81 -1.41
C ASN A 35 13.49 -3.06 -2.51
N LEU A 36 12.88 -4.25 -2.49
CA LEU A 36 11.69 -4.56 -3.28
C LEU A 36 10.48 -3.76 -2.76
N VAL A 37 9.81 -3.07 -3.67
CA VAL A 37 8.59 -2.31 -3.41
C VAL A 37 7.59 -2.54 -4.53
N LEU A 38 6.32 -2.18 -4.29
CA LEU A 38 5.32 -2.24 -5.35
C LEU A 38 5.69 -1.35 -6.54
N SER A 39 5.52 -1.89 -7.73
CA SER A 39 5.72 -1.14 -8.96
C SER A 39 4.72 0.03 -9.05
N THR A 40 5.14 1.10 -9.74
CA THR A 40 4.30 2.29 -9.93
C THR A 40 2.94 1.98 -10.56
N PRO A 41 2.83 1.07 -11.56
CA PRO A 41 1.53 0.68 -12.13
C PRO A 41 0.58 0.08 -11.09
N VAL A 42 1.08 -0.80 -10.21
CA VAL A 42 0.29 -1.44 -9.16
C VAL A 42 -0.23 -0.42 -8.15
N ILE A 43 0.65 0.47 -7.67
CA ILE A 43 0.25 1.54 -6.74
C ILE A 43 -0.79 2.46 -7.40
N THR A 44 -0.61 2.79 -8.68
CA THR A 44 -1.54 3.65 -9.43
C THR A 44 -2.90 2.99 -9.56
N GLN A 45 -2.95 1.70 -9.91
CA GLN A 45 -4.18 0.97 -10.04
C GLN A 45 -4.88 0.81 -8.69
N PHE A 46 -4.13 0.49 -7.64
CA PHE A 46 -4.64 0.42 -6.27
C PHE A 46 -5.28 1.74 -5.85
N ARG A 47 -4.61 2.87 -6.08
CA ARG A 47 -5.14 4.21 -5.77
C ARG A 47 -6.44 4.54 -6.50
N LYS A 48 -6.58 4.08 -7.76
CA LYS A 48 -7.81 4.25 -8.54
C LYS A 48 -8.96 3.42 -7.95
N VAL A 49 -8.71 2.15 -7.65
CA VAL A 49 -9.72 1.23 -7.11
C VAL A 49 -10.13 1.59 -5.69
N SER A 50 -9.17 1.96 -4.84
CA SER A 50 -9.42 2.28 -3.44
C SER A 50 -10.16 3.61 -3.26
N GLY A 51 -10.06 4.52 -4.24
CA GLY A 51 -10.63 5.87 -4.13
C GLY A 51 -10.17 6.57 -2.85
N ASP A 52 -10.92 7.56 -2.38
CA ASP A 52 -10.59 8.35 -1.18
C ASP A 52 -10.81 7.61 0.15
N LYS A 53 -11.16 6.32 0.09
CA LYS A 53 -11.43 5.50 1.27
C LYS A 53 -10.15 5.06 1.97
N VAL A 54 -9.01 5.10 1.28
CA VAL A 54 -7.73 4.55 1.77
C VAL A 54 -6.66 5.63 1.73
N VAL A 55 -5.92 5.74 2.83
CA VAL A 55 -4.80 6.67 3.02
C VAL A 55 -3.51 5.88 3.23
N TRP A 56 -2.39 6.46 2.81
CA TRP A 56 -1.05 5.91 3.00
C TRP A 56 -0.37 6.55 4.21
N VAL A 57 0.07 5.75 5.16
CA VAL A 57 0.83 6.21 6.32
C VAL A 57 2.31 6.08 5.99
N LYS A 58 2.92 7.20 5.56
CA LYS A 58 4.32 7.23 5.09
C LYS A 58 5.36 6.79 6.13
N PRO A 59 5.32 7.20 7.42
CA PRO A 59 6.35 6.80 8.38
C PRO A 59 6.37 5.28 8.62
N GLU A 60 5.21 4.64 8.61
CA GLU A 60 5.04 3.23 8.94
C GLU A 60 4.79 2.32 7.71
N ARG A 61 4.69 2.92 6.52
CA ARG A 61 4.59 2.25 5.21
C ARG A 61 3.41 1.26 5.08
N TYR A 62 2.22 1.68 5.53
CA TYR A 62 0.99 0.90 5.35
C TYR A 62 -0.17 1.74 4.81
N TRP A 63 -1.16 1.04 4.25
CA TRP A 63 -2.46 1.59 3.91
C TRP A 63 -3.47 1.31 5.02
N ARG A 64 -4.33 2.28 5.33
CA ARG A 64 -5.49 2.08 6.20
C ARG A 64 -6.72 2.79 5.64
N TYR A 65 -7.89 2.46 6.17
CA TYR A 65 -9.07 3.26 5.88
C TYR A 65 -8.92 4.69 6.40
N ARG A 66 -9.46 5.64 5.64
CA ARG A 66 -9.54 7.05 6.02
C ARG A 66 -10.45 7.19 7.25
N VAL A 67 -10.02 8.01 8.20
CA VAL A 67 -10.81 8.47 9.35
C VAL A 67 -11.14 9.95 9.20
N ASN A 68 -12.11 10.44 9.98
CA ASN A 68 -12.57 11.84 9.87
C ASN A 68 -11.48 12.87 10.19
N GLU A 69 -10.45 12.49 10.93
CA GLU A 69 -9.34 13.35 11.33
C GLU A 69 -8.26 13.48 10.23
N ASP A 70 -8.29 12.64 9.20
CA ASP A 70 -7.32 12.69 8.11
C ASP A 70 -7.49 13.97 7.27
N GLU A 71 -6.36 14.61 6.99
CA GLU A 71 -6.32 15.74 6.08
C GLU A 71 -6.78 15.33 4.66
N PRO A 72 -7.32 16.28 3.88
CA PRO A 72 -7.59 16.05 2.47
C PRO A 72 -6.30 15.64 1.75
N GLY A 73 -6.28 14.43 1.19
CA GLY A 73 -5.09 13.90 0.54
C GLY A 73 -5.01 12.38 0.65
N ARG A 74 -3.96 11.80 0.05
CA ARG A 74 -3.75 10.34 0.08
C ARG A 74 -2.68 9.91 1.08
N GLU A 75 -2.23 10.84 1.91
CA GLU A 75 -1.22 10.62 2.93
C GLU A 75 -1.81 10.98 4.29
N ALA A 76 -1.61 10.10 5.27
CA ALA A 76 -1.90 10.37 6.67
C ALA A 76 -0.58 10.52 7.44
N ARG A 77 -0.57 11.40 8.44
CA ARG A 77 0.66 11.74 9.17
C ARG A 77 1.08 10.69 10.20
N GLY A 78 0.21 9.71 10.49
CA GLY A 78 0.38 8.77 11.61
C GLY A 78 -0.29 9.33 12.84
#